data_AF-A0A519KTA8-F1
#
_entry.id   AF-A0A519KTA8-F1
#
_cell.length_a   1.000
_cell.length_b   1.000
_cell.length_c   1.000
_cell.angle_alpha   90.00
_cell.angle_beta   90.00
_cell.angle_gamma   90.00
#
_symmetry.space_group_name_H-M   'P 1'
#
loop_
_entity.id
_entity.type
_entity.pdbx_description
1 polymer ?
#
loop_
_entity_poly.entity_id
_entity_poly.type
_entity_poly.pdbx_seq_one_letter_code
_entity_poly.pdbx_strand_id
1 'polypeptide(L)'
;MKVTGATGPTASSGSRPAQAAGGFSVPGAGAAAPSSAPAAASAMSGVAGMNALMALQGVETATERRRRAVRRGSGLLDRLDELKLALLSGEAGEGALERLGRTLKEERPEDADPALTSLLDQIDLRAAVELAKANLRRNAA
;
A
#
# COMPACT_ATOMS: atom_id res chain seq x y z
N MET A 1 50.31 -19.73 20.70
CA MET A 1 49.88 -19.37 22.07
C MET A 1 48.37 -19.35 22.08
N LYS A 2 47.73 -20.27 22.80
CA LYS A 2 46.27 -20.34 22.95
C LYS A 2 45.89 -19.47 24.14
N VAL A 3 44.94 -18.57 23.97
CA VAL A 3 44.35 -17.81 25.08
C VAL A 3 42.84 -18.01 25.03
N THR A 4 42.35 -18.66 26.08
CA THR A 4 40.96 -18.95 26.41
C THR A 4 40.35 -17.81 27.21
N GLY A 5 39.08 -17.50 26.90
CA GLY A 5 38.05 -17.24 27.90
C GLY A 5 37.88 -15.82 28.43
N ALA A 6 36.68 -15.28 28.24
CA ALA A 6 36.02 -14.47 29.25
C ALA A 6 34.50 -14.75 29.22
N THR A 7 34.02 -15.19 30.37
CA THR A 7 32.64 -15.49 30.75
C THR A 7 31.90 -14.23 31.22
N GLY A 8 30.60 -14.14 30.91
CA GLY A 8 29.58 -13.41 31.69
C GLY A 8 28.94 -12.19 30.99
N PRO A 9 27.74 -11.74 31.40
CA PRO A 9 26.95 -12.16 32.57
C PRO A 9 25.60 -12.80 32.25
N THR A 10 25.01 -13.40 33.28
CA THR A 10 23.70 -14.04 33.31
C THR A 10 22.61 -12.98 33.27
N ALA A 11 21.58 -13.18 32.43
CA ALA A 11 20.40 -12.33 32.47
C ALA A 11 19.54 -12.75 33.66
N SER A 12 19.37 -11.84 34.62
CA SER A 12 18.45 -11.96 35.73
C SER A 12 17.01 -11.97 35.22
N SER A 13 16.22 -12.92 35.70
CA SER A 13 14.77 -12.96 35.51
C SER A 13 14.12 -11.76 36.20
N GLY A 14 13.86 -10.71 35.44
CA GLY A 14 13.03 -9.57 35.87
C GLY A 14 11.57 -9.99 35.95
N SER A 15 10.95 -9.67 37.09
CA SER A 15 9.54 -9.91 37.38
C SER A 15 8.62 -9.25 36.35
N ARG A 16 7.61 -9.99 35.88
CA ARG A 16 6.50 -9.45 35.09
C ARG A 16 5.72 -8.43 35.91
N PRO A 17 5.54 -7.18 35.45
CA PRO A 17 4.53 -6.31 36.03
C PRO A 17 3.14 -6.86 35.69
N ALA A 18 2.27 -6.91 36.71
CA ALA A 18 0.90 -7.34 36.58
C ALA A 18 0.14 -6.44 35.60
N GLN A 19 -0.62 -7.08 34.73
CA GLN A 19 -1.48 -6.44 33.75
C GLN A 19 -2.65 -5.78 34.47
N ALA A 20 -2.57 -4.48 34.71
CA ALA A 20 -3.74 -3.69 35.05
C ALA A 20 -4.65 -3.68 33.81
N ALA A 21 -5.82 -4.30 33.92
CA ALA A 21 -6.89 -4.17 32.94
C ALA A 21 -7.35 -2.71 32.92
N GLY A 22 -6.70 -1.89 32.11
CA GLY A 22 -7.13 -0.54 31.77
C GLY A 22 -8.35 -0.62 30.87
N GLY A 23 -9.53 -0.71 31.48
CA GLY A 23 -10.80 -0.53 30.79
C GLY A 23 -10.89 0.91 30.26
N PHE A 24 -11.08 1.06 28.95
CA PHE A 24 -11.46 2.33 28.36
C PHE A 24 -12.84 2.71 28.89
N SER A 25 -12.94 3.85 29.57
CA SER A 25 -14.22 4.42 30.02
C SER A 25 -14.34 5.85 29.51
N VAL A 26 -15.49 6.15 28.91
CA VAL A 26 -15.84 7.49 28.41
C VAL A 26 -16.43 8.26 29.59
N PRO A 27 -16.04 9.52 29.85
CA PRO A 27 -16.67 10.33 30.88
C PRO A 27 -18.14 10.56 30.50
N GLY A 28 -19.05 9.91 31.22
CA GLY A 28 -20.47 10.22 31.15
C GLY A 28 -20.65 11.65 31.65
N ALA A 29 -21.13 12.52 30.77
CA ALA A 29 -21.60 13.85 31.13
C ALA A 29 -22.60 13.72 32.29
N GLY A 30 -22.27 14.29 33.43
CA GLY A 30 -23.12 14.26 34.61
C GLY A 30 -24.42 15.02 34.37
N ALA A 31 -25.55 14.41 34.72
CA ALA A 31 -26.49 14.94 35.72
C ALA A 31 -27.73 14.03 35.84
N ALA A 32 -28.07 13.70 37.09
CA ALA A 32 -29.40 13.38 37.64
C ALA A 32 -30.22 12.20 37.07
N ALA A 33 -30.54 11.26 37.95
CA ALA A 33 -31.61 10.26 37.82
C ALA A 33 -32.98 10.86 38.26
N PRO A 34 -34.13 10.17 38.12
CA PRO A 34 -34.57 9.20 37.10
C PRO A 34 -36.00 9.47 36.56
N SER A 35 -36.29 9.26 35.27
CA SER A 35 -37.66 9.00 34.80
C SER A 35 -37.73 8.48 33.35
N SER A 36 -38.24 7.24 33.21
CA SER A 36 -39.01 6.66 32.10
C SER A 36 -38.68 7.06 30.63
N ALA A 37 -38.04 6.11 29.90
CA ALA A 37 -38.10 5.81 28.45
C ALA A 37 -37.79 6.96 27.44
N PRO A 38 -37.02 6.71 26.33
CA PRO A 38 -37.23 5.56 25.45
C PRO A 38 -35.97 4.78 25.08
N ALA A 39 -36.14 3.47 24.89
CA ALA A 39 -35.16 2.57 24.29
C ALA A 39 -35.05 2.76 22.75
N ALA A 40 -34.85 4.00 22.30
CA ALA A 40 -34.69 4.33 20.87
C ALA A 40 -33.30 4.89 20.52
N ALA A 41 -32.49 5.29 21.52
CA ALA A 41 -31.15 5.84 21.31
C ALA A 41 -30.08 4.76 21.02
N SER A 42 -30.27 3.52 21.48
CA SER A 42 -29.30 2.43 21.30
C SER A 42 -29.21 1.93 19.85
N ALA A 43 -30.30 2.04 19.08
CA ALA A 43 -30.33 1.64 17.67
C ALA A 43 -29.57 2.63 16.77
N MET A 44 -29.64 3.95 17.05
CA MET A 44 -28.90 4.97 16.30
C MET A 44 -27.39 4.92 16.55
N SER A 45 -26.96 4.57 17.78
CA SER A 45 -25.55 4.34 18.10
C SER A 45 -24.96 3.12 17.36
N GLY A 46 -25.77 2.08 17.12
CA GLY A 46 -25.36 0.91 16.33
C GLY A 46 -25.17 1.21 14.85
N VAL A 47 -26.06 2.01 14.25
CA VAL A 47 -25.96 2.43 12.84
C VAL A 47 -24.80 3.40 12.62
N ALA A 48 -24.56 4.34 13.54
CA ALA A 48 -23.39 5.23 13.48
C ALA A 48 -22.07 4.44 13.63
N GLY A 49 -22.02 3.44 14.50
CA GLY A 49 -20.88 2.53 14.65
C GLY A 49 -20.66 1.64 13.42
N MET A 50 -21.73 1.15 12.80
CA MET A 50 -21.67 0.38 11.54
C MET A 50 -21.15 1.23 10.37
N ASN A 51 -21.62 2.47 10.25
CA ASN A 51 -21.12 3.42 9.25
C ASN A 51 -19.64 3.76 9.48
N ALA A 52 -19.19 3.84 10.74
CA ALA A 52 -17.78 4.02 11.07
C ALA A 52 -16.92 2.78 10.70
N LEU A 53 -17.45 1.56 10.87
CA LEU A 53 -16.77 0.33 10.44
C LEU A 53 -16.76 0.16 8.92
N MET A 54 -17.85 0.50 8.22
CA MET A 54 -17.87 0.53 6.75
C MET A 54 -16.92 1.60 6.20
N ALA A 55 -16.84 2.78 6.83
CA ALA A 55 -15.88 3.81 6.47
C ALA A 55 -14.42 3.34 6.63
N LEU A 56 -14.14 2.50 7.64
CA LEU A 56 -12.82 1.90 7.83
C LEU A 56 -12.53 0.76 6.83
N GLN A 57 -13.55 0.03 6.38
CA GLN A 57 -13.43 -1.04 5.38
C GLN A 57 -13.31 -0.52 3.94
N GLY A 58 -13.66 0.75 3.69
CA GLY A 58 -13.55 1.39 2.38
C GLY A 58 -12.20 2.05 2.10
N VAL A 59 -11.38 2.32 3.12
CA VAL A 59 -10.09 3.00 2.97
C VAL A 59 -8.98 1.96 2.89
N GLU A 60 -8.39 1.85 1.71
CA GLU A 60 -7.25 0.98 1.50
C GLU A 60 -6.07 1.35 2.41
N THR A 61 -5.51 0.34 3.06
CA THR A 61 -4.36 0.53 3.95
C THR A 61 -3.14 1.04 3.18
N ALA A 62 -2.23 1.74 3.88
CA ALA A 62 -1.00 2.23 3.26
C ALA A 62 -0.15 1.10 2.65
N THR A 63 -0.16 -0.08 3.29
CA THR A 63 0.57 -1.26 2.83
C THR A 63 -0.04 -1.86 1.56
N GLU A 64 -1.37 -1.91 1.44
CA GLU A 64 -2.05 -2.40 0.24
C GLU A 64 -1.89 -1.45 -0.95
N ARG A 65 -1.99 -0.12 -0.71
CA ARG A 65 -1.67 0.91 -1.72
C ARG A 65 -0.26 0.77 -2.23
N ARG A 66 0.73 0.67 -1.33
CA ARG A 66 2.12 0.38 -1.69
C ARG A 66 2.25 -0.86 -2.55
N ARG A 67 1.64 -1.96 -2.11
CA ARG A 67 1.74 -3.24 -2.81
C ARG A 67 1.15 -3.16 -4.22
N ARG A 68 0.06 -2.40 -4.43
CA ARG A 68 -0.48 -2.18 -5.77
C ARG A 68 0.40 -1.28 -6.61
N ALA A 69 0.94 -0.19 -6.06
CA ALA A 69 1.87 0.69 -6.75
C ALA A 69 3.11 -0.08 -7.24
N VAL A 70 3.71 -0.90 -6.37
CA VAL A 70 4.84 -1.77 -6.71
C VAL A 70 4.44 -2.79 -7.79
N ARG A 71 3.30 -3.48 -7.65
CA ARG A 71 2.84 -4.43 -8.68
C ARG A 71 2.63 -3.78 -10.05
N ARG A 72 2.08 -2.56 -10.10
CA ARG A 72 1.91 -1.79 -11.35
C ARG A 72 3.28 -1.45 -11.95
N GLY A 73 4.22 -0.96 -11.13
CA GLY A 73 5.58 -0.62 -11.56
C GLY A 73 6.37 -1.83 -12.08
N SER A 74 6.40 -2.93 -11.32
CA SER A 74 6.96 -4.22 -11.78
C SER A 74 6.26 -4.68 -13.06
N GLY A 75 4.95 -4.47 -13.11
CA GLY A 75 4.17 -4.70 -14.30
C GLY A 75 4.79 -4.02 -15.51
N LEU A 76 4.87 -2.68 -15.51
CA LEU A 76 5.47 -1.90 -16.60
C LEU A 76 6.88 -2.39 -17.00
N LEU A 77 7.74 -2.72 -16.02
CA LEU A 77 9.08 -3.25 -16.28
C LEU A 77 9.04 -4.55 -17.09
N ASP A 78 8.16 -5.50 -16.74
CA ASP A 78 8.04 -6.75 -17.50
C ASP A 78 7.65 -6.50 -18.97
N ARG A 79 6.79 -5.51 -19.23
CA ARG A 79 6.33 -5.19 -20.62
C ARG A 79 7.44 -4.47 -21.39
N LEU A 80 8.26 -3.67 -20.71
CA LEU A 80 9.46 -3.07 -21.29
C LEU A 80 10.49 -4.14 -21.67
N ASP A 81 10.67 -5.16 -20.84
CA ASP A 81 11.56 -6.28 -21.13
C ASP A 81 11.04 -7.15 -22.27
N GLU A 82 9.73 -7.42 -22.31
CA GLU A 82 9.09 -8.10 -23.43
C GLU A 82 9.30 -7.34 -24.75
N LEU A 83 9.10 -6.02 -24.74
CA LEU A 83 9.36 -5.17 -25.89
C LEU A 83 10.84 -5.22 -26.31
N LYS A 84 11.76 -5.17 -25.34
CA LYS A 84 13.20 -5.27 -25.59
C LYS A 84 13.55 -6.59 -26.28
N LEU A 85 13.00 -7.70 -25.80
CA LEU A 85 13.23 -9.02 -26.41
C LEU A 85 12.69 -9.08 -27.83
N ALA A 86 11.47 -8.59 -28.08
CA ALA A 86 10.90 -8.53 -29.43
C ALA A 86 11.79 -7.73 -30.40
N LEU A 87 12.24 -6.54 -29.99
CA LEU A 87 13.13 -5.70 -30.79
C LEU A 87 14.49 -6.36 -31.08
N LEU A 88 15.05 -7.07 -30.10
CA LEU A 88 16.31 -7.83 -30.29
C LEU A 88 16.14 -9.02 -31.24
N SER A 89 14.94 -9.59 -31.31
CA SER A 89 14.58 -10.64 -32.28
C SER A 89 14.25 -10.08 -33.68
N GLY A 90 14.29 -8.76 -33.88
CA GLY A 90 13.95 -8.11 -35.14
C GLY A 90 12.46 -7.89 -35.37
N GLU A 91 11.62 -8.09 -34.35
CA GLU A 91 10.18 -7.85 -34.41
C GLU A 91 9.83 -6.42 -33.96
N ALA A 92 8.73 -5.87 -34.46
CA ALA A 92 8.26 -4.53 -34.07
C ALA A 92 7.67 -4.47 -32.64
N GLY A 93 7.33 -5.62 -32.05
CA GLY A 93 6.84 -5.71 -30.66
C GLY A 93 5.44 -5.11 -30.43
N GLU A 94 4.55 -5.11 -31.42
CA GLU A 94 3.26 -4.41 -31.33
C GLU A 94 2.39 -4.86 -30.15
N GLY A 95 2.31 -6.16 -29.87
CA GLY A 95 1.55 -6.66 -28.73
C GLY A 95 2.12 -6.21 -27.38
N ALA A 96 3.45 -6.14 -27.25
CA ALA A 96 4.11 -5.65 -26.05
C ALA A 96 3.85 -4.14 -25.86
N LEU A 97 3.89 -3.36 -26.95
CA LEU A 97 3.56 -1.92 -26.94
C LEU A 97 2.11 -1.67 -26.52
N GLU A 98 1.16 -2.47 -27.01
CA GLU A 98 -0.25 -2.35 -26.61
C GLU A 98 -0.43 -2.62 -25.10
N ARG A 99 0.15 -3.72 -24.60
CA ARG A 99 0.11 -4.08 -23.17
C ARG A 99 0.79 -3.02 -22.30
N LEU A 100 1.92 -2.48 -22.75
CA LEU A 100 2.63 -1.40 -22.08
C LEU A 100 1.76 -0.15 -21.99
N GLY A 101 1.14 0.27 -23.09
CA GLY A 101 0.22 1.41 -23.13
C GLY A 101 -1.02 1.22 -22.25
N ARG A 102 -1.57 -0.01 -22.18
CA ARG A 102 -2.69 -0.31 -21.27
C ARG A 102 -2.28 -0.17 -19.81
N THR A 103 -1.16 -0.78 -19.42
CA THR A 103 -0.65 -0.73 -18.04
C THR A 103 -0.31 0.71 -17.63
N LEU A 104 0.25 1.52 -18.54
CA LEU A 104 0.59 2.91 -18.27
C LEU A 104 -0.64 3.80 -18.00
N LYS A 105 -1.79 3.47 -18.63
CA LYS A 105 -3.06 4.18 -18.41
C LYS A 105 -3.76 3.77 -17.11
N GLU A 106 -3.35 2.69 -16.46
CA GLU A 106 -3.92 2.29 -15.17
C GLU A 106 -3.60 3.34 -14.12
N GLU A 107 -4.60 3.66 -13.29
CA GLU A 107 -4.47 4.64 -12.21
C GLU A 107 -3.36 4.22 -11.23
N ARG A 108 -2.50 5.17 -10.90
CA ARG A 108 -1.41 4.96 -9.96
C ARG A 108 -1.90 5.26 -8.55
N PRO A 109 -1.76 4.31 -7.59
CA PRO A 109 -2.04 4.60 -6.19
C PRO A 109 -1.05 5.62 -5.64
N GLU A 110 -1.55 6.61 -4.90
CA GLU A 110 -0.73 7.54 -4.13
C GLU A 110 -0.10 6.83 -2.91
N ASP A 111 1.23 6.86 -2.82
CA ASP A 111 2.02 6.38 -1.69
C ASP A 111 2.69 7.58 -0.99
N ALA A 112 2.82 7.52 0.34
CA ALA A 112 3.42 8.59 1.11
C ALA A 112 4.95 8.65 1.00
N ASP A 113 5.57 7.60 0.46
CA ASP A 113 7.03 7.51 0.31
C ASP A 113 7.50 8.17 -0.99
N PRO A 114 8.25 9.28 -0.89
CA PRO A 114 8.71 10.02 -2.06
C PRO A 114 9.74 9.25 -2.89
N ALA A 115 10.50 8.33 -2.27
CA ALA A 115 11.50 7.54 -3.00
C ALA A 115 10.82 6.52 -3.93
N LEU A 116 9.78 5.84 -3.43
CA LEU A 116 8.97 4.94 -4.25
C LEU A 116 8.28 5.69 -5.39
N THR A 117 7.68 6.84 -5.07
CA THR A 117 7.00 7.68 -6.08
C THR A 117 7.94 8.11 -7.19
N SER A 118 9.14 8.61 -6.84
CA SER A 118 10.18 9.00 -7.81
C SER A 118 10.62 7.84 -8.69
N LEU A 119 10.76 6.63 -8.12
CA LEU A 119 11.11 5.44 -8.90
C LEU A 119 9.99 5.06 -9.89
N LEU A 120 8.73 5.14 -9.46
CA LEU A 120 7.59 4.91 -10.35
C LEU A 120 7.49 5.95 -11.46
N ASP A 121 7.77 7.23 -11.17
CA ASP A 121 7.84 8.30 -12.18
C ASP A 121 8.89 8.00 -13.26
N GLN A 122 10.06 7.50 -12.87
CA GLN A 122 11.12 7.11 -13.82
C GLN A 122 10.68 5.95 -14.72
N ILE A 123 9.97 4.98 -14.17
CA ILE A 123 9.42 3.85 -14.94
C ILE A 123 8.34 4.34 -15.92
N ASP A 124 7.41 5.18 -15.46
CA ASP A 124 6.35 5.76 -16.27
C ASP A 124 6.93 6.61 -17.42
N LEU A 125 7.94 7.44 -17.14
CA LEU A 125 8.66 8.22 -18.15
C LEU A 125 9.32 7.32 -19.19
N ARG A 126 9.98 6.25 -18.77
CA ARG A 126 10.61 5.30 -19.70
C ARG A 126 9.58 4.65 -20.61
N ALA A 127 8.46 4.19 -20.05
CA ALA A 127 7.36 3.60 -20.81
C ALA A 127 6.78 4.59 -21.83
N ALA A 128 6.53 5.85 -21.43
CA ALA A 128 6.04 6.89 -22.32
C ALA A 128 7.01 7.17 -23.48
N VAL A 129 8.31 7.23 -23.20
CA VAL A 129 9.35 7.41 -24.22
C VAL A 129 9.38 6.26 -25.21
N GLU A 130 9.27 5.00 -24.76
CA GLU A 130 9.26 3.85 -25.67
C GLU A 130 8.01 3.82 -26.57
N LEU A 131 6.84 4.17 -26.04
CA LEU A 131 5.63 4.35 -26.85
C LEU A 131 5.78 5.47 -27.89
N ALA A 132 6.37 6.61 -27.49
CA ALA A 132 6.64 7.72 -28.40
C ALA A 132 7.62 7.34 -29.52
N LYS A 133 8.69 6.60 -29.20
CA LYS A 133 9.64 6.06 -30.19
C LYS A 133 8.95 5.12 -31.17
N ALA A 134 8.06 4.24 -30.68
CA ALA A 134 7.31 3.34 -31.55
C ALA A 134 6.39 4.09 -32.51
N ASN A 135 5.69 5.13 -32.02
CA ASN A 135 4.87 5.99 -32.88
C ASN A 135 5.73 6.71 -33.94
N LEU A 136 6.91 7.20 -33.58
CA LEU A 136 7.81 7.83 -34.53
C LEU A 136 8.28 6.86 -35.63
N ARG A 137 8.65 5.62 -35.25
CA ARG A 137 9.01 4.57 -36.22
C ARG A 137 7.86 4.25 -37.17
N ARG A 138 6.62 4.18 -36.66
CA ARG A 138 5.42 3.93 -37.45
C ARG A 138 5.13 5.05 -38.45
N ASN A 139 5.33 6.30 -38.05
CA ASN A 139 5.09 7.46 -38.92
C ASN A 139 6.19 7.65 -39.98
N ALA A 140 7.37 7.07 -39.77
CA ALA A 140 8.50 7.17 -40.68
C ALA A 140 8.56 6.02 -41.72
N ALA A 141 7.74 4.98 -41.55
CA ALA A 141 7.59 3.86 -42.48
C ALA A 141 6.44 4.11 -43.46
#